data_AF-A0A969ZSB3-F1
#
_entry.id   AF-A0A969ZSB3-F1
#
_cell.length_a   1.000
_cell.length_b   1.000
_cell.length_c   1.000
_cell.angle_alpha   90.00
_cell.angle_beta   90.00
_cell.angle_gamma   90.00
#
_symmetry.space_group_name_H-M   'P 1'
#
loop_
_entity.id
_entity.type
_entity.pdbx_description
1 polymer ?
#
loop_
_entity_poly.entity_id
_entity_poly.type
_entity_poly.pdbx_seq_one_letter_code
_entity_poly.pdbx_strand_id
1 'polypeptide(L)'
;MKKLNSVIILAGGQSMRMGFDKQTLTTNGKTHLESILSDMQKVFSEIIISSNNPDALLDLKDNYSFTIVQDELKDRGALAGIHAGLELSSSDYTFVTAVDMPNIDLAHINLMKGKLQTLGHFDGLVNINRKTNDIEPFFAFYHSSMADEIKKMTDEESHSVKHFIDRHNFAKIQYPLNKQQDMDIFYNINNKKELRDFQERMDPDLKRWSSLTYQAEGPILCEREIIRYKNERATTLMDEVVTETTLDLIINGINYERLYCTPKDIYPLIVGHLFVQGLIDGEDEIKDYNLSHQDGKLTDLIVEVSLFKEVEKGHPIVTSSGLVPQAEMESRSSYKEDVDIVIDSRKLQELSARFQDISALFVRTGGSHATALIHDGKIVDFKEDIGRHNALDKLIGKGLIDKRDLSQCLVMLSGRMASEMTRKIIRTPITGLFSKLAPTDRSIDLAKKYNLTMIGFIRGPRMNVYNLNKGHRIV
;
A
#
# COMPACT_ATOMS: atom_id res chain seq x y z
N MET A 1 -40.92 19.60 8.83
CA MET A 1 -39.49 19.65 8.45
C MET A 1 -39.16 18.28 7.88
N LYS A 2 -38.53 18.18 6.71
CA LYS A 2 -38.24 16.88 6.07
C LYS A 2 -37.25 16.10 6.92
N LYS A 3 -37.43 14.79 7.09
CA LYS A 3 -36.49 13.94 7.83
C LYS A 3 -35.32 13.53 6.91
N LEU A 4 -34.09 13.83 7.33
CA LEU A 4 -32.84 13.73 6.54
C LEU A 4 -31.70 13.08 7.36
N ASN A 5 -32.05 12.08 8.16
CA ASN A 5 -31.17 11.53 9.20
C ASN A 5 -30.46 10.26 8.77
N SER A 6 -30.78 9.74 7.59
CA SER A 6 -30.36 8.43 7.11
C SER A 6 -29.38 8.54 5.95
N VAL A 7 -28.43 7.62 5.92
CA VAL A 7 -27.51 7.40 4.79
C VAL A 7 -27.45 5.92 4.43
N ILE A 8 -27.39 5.66 3.11
CA ILE A 8 -27.13 4.35 2.52
C ILE A 8 -25.70 4.35 2.00
N ILE A 9 -24.91 3.38 2.43
CA ILE A 9 -23.56 3.12 1.92
C ILE A 9 -23.62 1.84 1.07
N LEU A 10 -23.33 1.97 -0.23
CA LEU A 10 -23.28 0.85 -1.16
C LEU A 10 -21.91 0.16 -1.05
N ALA A 11 -21.91 -1.04 -0.48
CA ALA A 11 -20.74 -1.90 -0.28
C ALA A 11 -20.82 -3.22 -1.09
N GLY A 12 -21.87 -3.41 -1.90
CA GLY A 12 -22.11 -4.60 -2.71
C GLY A 12 -21.98 -4.36 -4.23
N GLY A 13 -21.38 -5.32 -4.94
CA GLY A 13 -21.33 -5.36 -6.40
C GLY A 13 -20.32 -6.39 -6.91
N GLN A 14 -20.67 -7.15 -7.97
CA GLN A 14 -19.71 -8.04 -8.61
C GLN A 14 -18.54 -7.22 -9.16
N SER A 15 -17.43 -7.25 -8.44
CA SER A 15 -16.17 -6.61 -8.82
C SER A 15 -15.48 -7.35 -9.96
N MET A 16 -16.22 -7.58 -11.07
CA MET A 16 -15.76 -8.32 -12.25
C MET A 16 -14.51 -7.68 -12.86
N ARG A 17 -14.32 -6.36 -12.67
CA ARG A 17 -13.19 -5.59 -13.21
C ARG A 17 -11.95 -5.53 -12.30
N MET A 18 -12.09 -5.75 -10.98
CA MET A 18 -11.01 -5.48 -10.01
C MET A 18 -10.23 -6.71 -9.54
N GLY A 19 -10.85 -7.90 -9.53
CA GLY A 19 -10.16 -9.13 -9.11
C GLY A 19 -9.86 -9.23 -7.60
N PHE A 20 -10.40 -8.33 -6.76
CA PHE A 20 -10.43 -8.41 -5.29
C PHE A 20 -11.68 -7.70 -4.74
N ASP A 21 -12.04 -7.95 -3.47
CA ASP A 21 -13.23 -7.41 -2.81
C ASP A 21 -13.04 -5.91 -2.45
N LYS A 22 -13.90 -5.04 -2.98
CA LYS A 22 -13.91 -3.59 -2.71
C LYS A 22 -14.06 -3.27 -1.20
N GLN A 23 -14.62 -4.17 -0.42
CA GLN A 23 -14.79 -4.02 1.03
C GLN A 23 -13.46 -4.06 1.81
N THR A 24 -12.39 -4.54 1.17
CA THR A 24 -11.05 -4.67 1.77
C THR A 24 -10.09 -3.53 1.39
N LEU A 25 -10.58 -2.51 0.69
CA LEU A 25 -9.80 -1.32 0.33
C LEU A 25 -9.35 -0.58 1.59
N THR A 26 -8.05 -0.38 1.78
CA THR A 26 -7.50 0.35 2.92
C THR A 26 -6.66 1.55 2.50
N THR A 27 -6.63 2.58 3.35
CA THR A 27 -5.71 3.72 3.27
C THR A 27 -5.32 4.10 4.69
N ASN A 28 -4.02 4.21 4.97
CA ASN A 28 -3.48 4.48 6.31
C ASN A 28 -3.95 3.48 7.39
N GLY A 29 -4.08 2.19 7.03
CA GLY A 29 -4.44 1.14 7.98
C GLY A 29 -5.93 1.07 8.36
N LYS A 30 -6.77 1.94 7.80
CA LYS A 30 -8.23 1.86 7.90
C LYS A 30 -8.84 1.51 6.55
N THR A 31 -9.92 0.75 6.56
CA THR A 31 -10.70 0.52 5.35
C THR A 31 -11.37 1.81 4.88
N HIS A 32 -11.61 1.96 3.58
CA HIS A 32 -12.38 3.09 3.03
C HIS A 32 -13.77 3.14 3.66
N LEU A 33 -14.38 1.97 3.90
CA LEU A 33 -15.64 1.86 4.61
C LEU A 33 -15.55 2.42 6.03
N GLU A 34 -14.52 2.08 6.82
CA GLU A 34 -14.32 2.68 8.14
C GLU A 34 -14.16 4.20 8.10
N SER A 35 -13.45 4.73 7.09
CA SER A 35 -13.31 6.17 6.92
C SER A 35 -14.67 6.82 6.64
N ILE A 36 -15.45 6.26 5.72
CA ILE A 36 -16.79 6.74 5.39
C ILE A 36 -17.70 6.63 6.61
N LEU A 37 -17.69 5.51 7.35
CA LEU A 37 -18.48 5.33 8.57
C LEU A 37 -18.14 6.38 9.63
N SER A 38 -16.84 6.61 9.85
CA SER A 38 -16.35 7.61 10.79
C SER A 38 -16.84 9.02 10.46
N ASP A 39 -16.99 9.35 9.19
CA ASP A 39 -17.48 10.65 8.74
C ASP A 39 -19.00 10.74 8.71
N MET A 40 -19.68 9.70 8.21
CA MET A 40 -21.14 9.65 8.10
C MET A 40 -21.83 9.74 9.47
N GLN A 41 -21.30 9.07 10.51
CA GLN A 41 -21.89 9.10 11.86
C GLN A 41 -21.90 10.50 12.49
N LYS A 42 -21.09 11.44 11.97
CA LYS A 42 -21.08 12.84 12.42
C LYS A 42 -22.28 13.63 11.90
N VAL A 43 -22.94 13.16 10.84
CA VAL A 43 -24.01 13.88 10.11
C VAL A 43 -25.34 13.13 10.10
N PHE A 44 -25.29 11.81 10.14
CA PHE A 44 -26.45 10.91 10.07
C PHE A 44 -26.52 10.06 11.33
N SER A 45 -27.73 9.96 11.90
CA SER A 45 -27.99 9.12 13.07
C SER A 45 -28.39 7.70 12.70
N GLU A 46 -28.73 7.46 11.43
CA GLU A 46 -29.08 6.15 10.88
C GLU A 46 -28.17 5.85 9.69
N ILE A 47 -27.40 4.78 9.79
CA ILE A 47 -26.49 4.33 8.74
C ILE A 47 -26.96 2.94 8.29
N ILE A 48 -27.20 2.79 6.99
CA ILE A 48 -27.61 1.54 6.36
C ILE A 48 -26.53 1.14 5.36
N ILE A 49 -25.99 -0.06 5.46
CA ILE A 49 -24.98 -0.59 4.53
C ILE A 49 -25.65 -1.66 3.67
N SER A 50 -25.68 -1.44 2.36
CA SER A 50 -26.10 -2.47 1.40
C SER A 50 -24.88 -3.32 1.03
N SER A 51 -24.85 -4.59 1.44
CA SER A 51 -23.74 -5.50 1.19
C SER A 51 -24.22 -6.94 0.96
N ASN A 52 -23.63 -7.60 -0.02
CA ASN A 52 -23.89 -9.01 -0.34
C ASN A 52 -22.98 -9.95 0.50
N ASN A 53 -22.12 -9.37 1.35
CA ASN A 53 -21.22 -10.06 2.26
C ASN A 53 -21.34 -9.45 3.67
N PRO A 54 -22.39 -9.78 4.45
CA PRO A 54 -22.61 -9.20 5.77
C PRO A 54 -21.55 -9.65 6.79
N ASP A 55 -21.03 -10.87 6.66
CA ASP A 55 -20.08 -11.44 7.61
C ASP A 55 -18.77 -10.64 7.66
N ALA A 56 -18.33 -10.09 6.52
CA ALA A 56 -17.15 -9.24 6.44
C ALA A 56 -17.28 -7.90 7.20
N LEU A 57 -18.49 -7.53 7.63
CA LEU A 57 -18.78 -6.26 8.30
C LEU A 57 -19.02 -6.42 9.80
N LEU A 58 -19.07 -7.65 10.32
CA LEU A 58 -19.43 -7.90 11.72
C LEU A 58 -18.43 -7.27 12.70
N ASP A 59 -17.14 -7.33 12.41
CA ASP A 59 -16.07 -6.75 13.24
C ASP A 59 -16.17 -5.21 13.36
N LEU A 60 -16.84 -4.55 12.41
CA LEU A 60 -17.03 -3.10 12.45
C LEU A 60 -18.11 -2.67 13.44
N LYS A 61 -19.02 -3.58 13.83
CA LYS A 61 -20.09 -3.28 14.79
C LYS A 61 -19.60 -2.97 16.20
N ASP A 62 -18.36 -3.37 16.52
CA ASP A 62 -17.73 -3.03 17.81
C ASP A 62 -17.48 -1.53 17.93
N ASN A 63 -17.30 -0.83 16.81
CA ASN A 63 -16.90 0.58 16.78
C ASN A 63 -17.93 1.51 16.12
N TYR A 64 -18.86 0.98 15.33
CA TYR A 64 -19.82 1.76 14.55
C TYR A 64 -21.24 1.19 14.65
N SER A 65 -22.23 2.08 14.72
CA SER A 65 -23.65 1.70 14.72
C SER A 65 -24.23 1.80 13.30
N PHE A 66 -24.58 0.65 12.72
CA PHE A 66 -25.22 0.58 11.40
C PHE A 66 -26.08 -0.69 11.24
N THR A 67 -27.01 -0.63 10.29
CA THR A 67 -27.82 -1.77 9.85
C THR A 67 -27.29 -2.30 8.52
N ILE A 68 -27.20 -3.62 8.37
CA ILE A 68 -26.82 -4.25 7.10
C ILE A 68 -28.08 -4.71 6.39
N VAL A 69 -28.17 -4.45 5.08
CA VAL A 69 -29.23 -4.95 4.23
C VAL A 69 -28.63 -5.67 3.02
N GLN A 70 -29.27 -6.77 2.63
CA GLN A 70 -28.94 -7.48 1.40
C GLN A 70 -29.91 -7.06 0.29
N ASP A 71 -29.42 -7.01 -0.93
CA ASP A 71 -30.21 -6.72 -2.12
C ASP A 71 -31.02 -7.95 -2.54
N GLU A 72 -32.35 -7.83 -2.53
CA GLU A 72 -33.25 -8.92 -2.97
C GLU A 72 -33.54 -8.86 -4.48
N LEU A 73 -33.32 -7.71 -5.12
CA LEU A 73 -33.56 -7.49 -6.54
C LEU A 73 -32.34 -7.96 -7.36
N LYS A 74 -32.45 -9.16 -7.95
CA LYS A 74 -31.41 -9.71 -8.84
C LYS A 74 -31.23 -8.84 -10.08
N ASP A 75 -29.98 -8.76 -10.55
CA ASP A 75 -29.56 -8.13 -11.81
C ASP A 75 -29.80 -6.62 -11.97
N ARG A 76 -30.17 -5.90 -10.90
CA ARG A 76 -30.39 -4.43 -10.93
C ARG A 76 -29.22 -3.57 -10.45
N GLY A 77 -28.06 -4.18 -10.23
CA GLY A 77 -26.83 -3.48 -9.85
C GLY A 77 -27.02 -2.57 -8.62
N ALA A 78 -26.48 -1.35 -8.68
CA ALA A 78 -26.53 -0.40 -7.56
C ALA A 78 -27.96 0.06 -7.19
N LEU A 79 -28.92 0.01 -8.13
CA LEU A 79 -30.33 0.34 -7.83
C LEU A 79 -30.94 -0.65 -6.83
N ALA A 80 -30.53 -1.92 -6.87
CA ALA A 80 -30.98 -2.93 -5.92
C ALA A 80 -30.61 -2.55 -4.47
N GLY A 81 -29.38 -2.10 -4.28
CA GLY A 81 -28.89 -1.64 -2.98
C GLY A 81 -29.53 -0.32 -2.51
N ILE A 82 -29.78 0.61 -3.43
CA ILE A 82 -30.53 1.84 -3.12
C ILE A 82 -31.95 1.51 -2.68
N HIS A 83 -32.65 0.64 -3.41
CA HIS A 83 -33.99 0.17 -3.04
C HIS A 83 -34.01 -0.47 -1.65
N ALA A 84 -33.13 -1.45 -1.41
CA ALA A 84 -33.06 -2.16 -0.14
C ALA A 84 -32.78 -1.20 1.04
N GLY A 85 -31.92 -0.20 0.82
CA GLY A 85 -31.64 0.83 1.80
C GLY A 85 -32.80 1.80 2.03
N LEU A 86 -33.54 2.18 0.98
CA LEU A 86 -34.68 3.10 1.09
C LEU A 86 -35.86 2.47 1.82
N GLU A 87 -36.13 1.17 1.60
CA GLU A 87 -37.18 0.42 2.30
C GLU A 87 -36.97 0.38 3.83
N LEU A 88 -35.71 0.38 4.27
CA LEU A 88 -35.36 0.41 5.71
C LEU A 88 -35.22 1.82 6.27
N SER A 89 -34.97 2.81 5.41
CA SER A 89 -34.69 4.17 5.85
C SER A 89 -35.90 4.77 6.55
N SER A 90 -35.66 5.36 7.72
CA SER A 90 -36.70 6.07 8.43
C SER A 90 -36.85 7.53 7.98
N SER A 91 -36.05 8.00 7.00
CA SER A 91 -36.02 9.39 6.50
C SER A 91 -36.88 9.62 5.25
N ASP A 92 -37.41 10.83 5.10
CA ASP A 92 -38.12 11.26 3.88
C ASP A 92 -37.16 11.32 2.69
N TYR A 93 -35.93 11.80 2.93
CA TYR A 93 -34.85 11.70 1.97
C TYR A 93 -33.61 11.08 2.60
N THR A 94 -33.01 10.15 1.87
CA THR A 94 -31.86 9.36 2.32
C THR A 94 -30.67 9.70 1.45
N PHE A 95 -29.52 10.02 2.08
CA PHE A 95 -28.29 10.24 1.34
C PHE A 95 -27.74 8.89 0.84
N VAL A 96 -27.23 8.83 -0.38
CA VAL A 96 -26.63 7.62 -0.93
C VAL A 96 -25.17 7.91 -1.26
N THR A 97 -24.29 7.02 -0.82
CA THR A 97 -22.86 7.00 -1.18
C THR A 97 -22.33 5.59 -1.40
N ALA A 98 -21.08 5.45 -1.83
CA ALA A 98 -20.45 4.18 -2.18
C ALA A 98 -19.03 4.08 -1.61
N VAL A 99 -18.59 2.85 -1.32
CA VAL A 99 -17.25 2.60 -0.73
C VAL A 99 -16.10 3.03 -1.65
N ASP A 100 -16.34 3.11 -2.96
CA ASP A 100 -15.35 3.57 -3.94
C ASP A 100 -15.25 5.09 -4.09
N MET A 101 -16.03 5.86 -3.32
CA MET A 101 -15.96 7.33 -3.22
C MET A 101 -15.34 7.75 -1.87
N PRO A 102 -14.00 7.66 -1.71
CA PRO A 102 -13.35 7.83 -0.40
C PRO A 102 -13.37 9.28 0.12
N ASN A 103 -13.61 10.27 -0.75
CA ASN A 103 -13.55 11.68 -0.39
C ASN A 103 -14.92 12.20 0.01
N ILE A 104 -15.08 12.48 1.30
CA ILE A 104 -16.34 13.00 1.86
C ILE A 104 -16.17 14.46 2.28
N ASP A 105 -17.06 15.33 1.80
CA ASP A 105 -17.21 16.70 2.32
C ASP A 105 -18.50 16.83 3.15
N LEU A 106 -18.33 16.81 4.48
CA LEU A 106 -19.41 16.96 5.44
C LEU A 106 -20.08 18.34 5.38
N ALA A 107 -19.35 19.40 5.04
CA ALA A 107 -19.90 20.74 4.94
C ALA A 107 -20.86 20.83 3.75
N HIS A 108 -20.49 20.24 2.62
CA HIS A 108 -21.36 20.19 1.44
C HIS A 108 -22.59 19.28 1.65
N ILE A 109 -22.45 18.15 2.33
CA ILE A 109 -23.61 17.31 2.70
C ILE A 109 -24.60 18.11 3.57
N ASN A 110 -24.11 18.87 4.56
CA ASN A 110 -24.96 19.71 5.38
C ASN A 110 -25.62 20.85 4.58
N LEU A 111 -24.92 21.42 3.60
CA LEU A 111 -25.50 22.39 2.65
C LEU A 111 -26.65 21.76 1.85
N MET A 112 -26.48 20.54 1.34
CA MET A 112 -27.53 19.81 0.64
C MET A 112 -28.75 19.56 1.54
N LYS A 113 -28.53 19.15 2.80
CA LYS A 113 -29.60 18.99 3.80
C LYS A 113 -30.37 20.31 3.99
N GLY A 114 -29.65 21.42 4.16
CA GLY A 114 -30.25 22.75 4.27
C GLY A 114 -31.12 23.14 3.06
N LYS A 115 -30.62 22.89 1.84
CA LYS A 115 -31.39 23.17 0.62
C LYS A 115 -32.65 22.31 0.53
N LEU A 116 -32.57 21.02 0.83
CA LEU A 116 -33.73 20.13 0.80
C LEU A 116 -34.86 20.61 1.70
N GLN A 117 -34.55 21.19 2.86
CA GLN A 117 -35.55 21.76 3.77
C GLN A 117 -36.33 22.92 3.16
N THR A 118 -35.70 23.70 2.28
CA THR A 118 -36.31 24.87 1.63
C THR A 118 -36.95 24.56 0.28
N LEU A 119 -36.56 23.46 -0.37
CA LEU A 119 -37.10 23.05 -1.66
C LEU A 119 -38.51 22.48 -1.50
N GLY A 120 -39.33 22.63 -2.55
CA GLY A 120 -40.60 21.92 -2.69
C GLY A 120 -40.42 20.40 -2.78
N HIS A 121 -41.45 19.69 -3.24
CA HIS A 121 -41.33 18.24 -3.46
C HIS A 121 -40.53 17.95 -4.73
N PHE A 122 -39.49 17.14 -4.57
CA PHE A 122 -38.65 16.57 -5.63
C PHE A 122 -38.39 15.10 -5.30
N ASP A 123 -38.10 14.30 -6.30
CA ASP A 123 -37.76 12.88 -6.16
C ASP A 123 -36.36 12.67 -5.55
N GLY A 124 -35.54 13.73 -5.55
CA GLY A 124 -34.25 13.76 -4.90
C GLY A 124 -33.48 15.06 -5.12
N LEU A 125 -32.25 15.10 -4.62
CA LEU A 125 -31.29 16.18 -4.84
C LEU A 125 -29.94 15.58 -5.23
N VAL A 126 -29.51 15.79 -6.47
CA VAL A 126 -28.27 15.23 -7.03
C VAL A 126 -27.22 16.31 -7.26
N ASN A 127 -25.95 15.96 -7.05
CA ASN A 127 -24.84 16.85 -7.41
C ASN A 127 -24.53 16.80 -8.90
N ILE A 128 -24.16 17.97 -9.44
CA ILE A 128 -23.50 18.09 -10.74
C ILE A 128 -22.02 18.33 -10.49
N ASN A 129 -21.18 17.47 -11.07
CA ASN A 129 -19.75 17.66 -11.13
C ASN A 129 -19.42 18.74 -12.15
N ARG A 130 -18.86 19.87 -11.67
CA ARG A 130 -18.54 21.01 -12.55
C ARG A 130 -17.47 20.72 -13.60
N LYS A 131 -16.60 19.73 -13.38
CA LYS A 131 -15.52 19.40 -14.33
C LYS A 131 -16.05 18.60 -15.52
N THR A 132 -16.91 17.63 -15.26
CA THR A 132 -17.47 16.73 -16.29
C THR A 132 -18.83 17.19 -16.81
N ASN A 133 -19.48 18.10 -16.08
CA ASN A 133 -20.88 18.50 -16.27
C ASN A 133 -21.86 17.33 -16.17
N ASP A 134 -21.48 16.30 -15.43
CA ASP A 134 -22.25 15.07 -15.25
C ASP A 134 -22.85 15.02 -13.83
N ILE A 135 -23.90 14.22 -13.65
CA ILE A 135 -24.50 13.97 -12.34
C ILE A 135 -23.68 12.96 -11.55
N GLU A 136 -23.75 13.06 -10.22
CA GLU A 136 -23.06 12.17 -9.27
C GLU A 136 -24.10 11.41 -8.43
N PRO A 137 -24.57 10.23 -8.90
CA PRO A 137 -25.69 9.51 -8.29
C PRO A 137 -25.41 9.00 -6.87
N PHE A 138 -24.14 8.69 -6.58
CA PHE A 138 -23.69 8.24 -5.26
C PHE A 138 -23.17 9.41 -4.40
N PHE A 139 -23.60 10.63 -4.73
CA PHE A 139 -23.49 11.79 -3.86
C PHE A 139 -24.79 12.60 -3.96
N ALA A 140 -25.88 11.93 -3.64
CA ALA A 140 -27.24 12.43 -3.83
C ALA A 140 -28.18 12.01 -2.71
N PHE A 141 -29.24 12.78 -2.52
CA PHE A 141 -30.38 12.41 -1.69
C PHE A 141 -31.50 11.86 -2.58
N TYR A 142 -32.13 10.78 -2.12
CA TYR A 142 -33.27 10.14 -2.78
C TYR A 142 -34.47 10.21 -1.86
N HIS A 143 -35.64 10.59 -2.39
CA HIS A 143 -36.89 10.54 -1.65
C HIS A 143 -37.32 9.08 -1.41
N SER A 144 -37.99 8.80 -0.30
CA SER A 144 -38.46 7.45 0.05
C SER A 144 -39.35 6.81 -1.04
N SER A 145 -40.15 7.61 -1.76
CA SER A 145 -40.97 7.12 -2.89
C SER A 145 -40.16 6.50 -4.03
N MET A 146 -38.85 6.76 -4.10
CA MET A 146 -38.00 6.15 -5.14
C MET A 146 -37.85 4.64 -4.95
N ALA A 147 -38.10 4.10 -3.75
CA ALA A 147 -38.12 2.64 -3.56
C ALA A 147 -39.19 1.98 -4.45
N ASP A 148 -40.42 2.50 -4.42
CA ASP A 148 -41.52 2.00 -5.25
C ASP A 148 -41.23 2.15 -6.75
N GLU A 149 -40.62 3.26 -7.17
CA GLU A 149 -40.26 3.48 -8.58
C GLU A 149 -39.17 2.51 -9.05
N ILE A 150 -38.14 2.25 -8.25
CA ILE A 150 -37.10 1.25 -8.56
C ILE A 150 -37.71 -0.15 -8.66
N LYS A 151 -38.67 -0.47 -7.80
CA LYS A 151 -39.37 -1.76 -7.79
C LYS A 151 -40.22 -1.98 -9.04
N LYS A 152 -40.85 -0.91 -9.56
CA LYS A 152 -41.70 -0.95 -10.77
C LYS A 152 -40.89 -1.09 -12.06
N MET A 153 -39.59 -0.80 -12.06
CA MET A 153 -38.78 -0.92 -13.28
C MET A 153 -38.86 -2.33 -13.86
N THR A 154 -38.88 -2.46 -15.18
CA THR A 154 -38.85 -3.76 -15.86
C THR A 154 -37.41 -4.18 -16.18
N ASP A 155 -37.20 -5.47 -16.49
CA ASP A 155 -35.88 -5.99 -16.85
C ASP A 155 -35.39 -5.49 -18.22
N GLU A 156 -36.29 -4.90 -19.03
CA GLU A 156 -35.96 -4.25 -20.31
C GLU A 156 -35.43 -2.80 -20.11
N GLU A 157 -35.62 -2.22 -18.93
CA GLU A 157 -35.17 -0.86 -18.63
C GLU A 157 -33.71 -0.82 -18.19
N SER A 158 -33.03 0.28 -18.52
CA SER A 158 -31.63 0.46 -18.11
C SER A 158 -31.50 0.44 -16.59
N HIS A 159 -30.67 -0.48 -16.07
CA HIS A 159 -30.29 -0.54 -14.65
C HIS A 159 -29.23 0.50 -14.25
N SER A 160 -29.01 1.52 -15.08
CA SER A 160 -28.13 2.65 -14.79
C SER A 160 -28.80 3.62 -13.81
N VAL A 161 -28.15 3.89 -12.68
CA VAL A 161 -28.64 4.86 -11.69
C VAL A 161 -28.75 6.27 -12.30
N LYS A 162 -27.87 6.64 -13.23
CA LYS A 162 -27.96 7.93 -13.94
C LYS A 162 -29.23 8.02 -14.78
N HIS A 163 -29.49 6.98 -15.57
CA HIS A 163 -30.68 6.91 -16.40
C HIS A 163 -31.97 6.92 -15.57
N PHE A 164 -31.94 6.28 -14.40
CA PHE A 164 -33.02 6.36 -13.43
C PHE A 164 -33.24 7.80 -12.95
N ILE A 165 -32.19 8.51 -12.51
CA ILE A 165 -32.29 9.91 -12.08
C ILE A 165 -32.83 10.82 -13.20
N ASP A 166 -32.36 10.64 -14.44
CA ASP A 166 -32.76 11.47 -15.58
C ASP A 166 -34.25 11.35 -15.94
N ARG A 167 -34.90 10.24 -15.55
CA ARG A 167 -36.34 10.01 -15.73
C ARG A 167 -37.21 10.58 -14.60
N HIS A 168 -36.60 11.02 -13.51
CA HIS A 168 -37.29 11.48 -12.31
C HIS A 168 -36.98 12.95 -12.04
N ASN A 169 -37.84 13.60 -11.26
CA ASN A 169 -37.73 15.02 -10.95
C ASN A 169 -36.72 15.25 -9.81
N PHE A 170 -35.44 15.13 -10.13
CA PHE A 170 -34.35 15.46 -9.20
C PHE A 170 -33.98 16.94 -9.27
N ALA A 171 -33.98 17.60 -8.12
CA ALA A 171 -33.32 18.90 -8.00
C ALA A 171 -31.80 18.73 -8.20
N LYS A 172 -31.16 19.75 -8.76
CA LYS A 172 -29.72 19.73 -9.04
C LYS A 172 -28.99 20.79 -8.22
N ILE A 173 -27.84 20.42 -7.66
CA ILE A 173 -26.93 21.32 -6.94
C ILE A 173 -25.53 21.19 -7.50
N GLN A 174 -24.79 22.31 -7.58
CA GLN A 174 -23.38 22.29 -7.95
C GLN A 174 -22.50 22.33 -6.69
N TYR A 175 -21.41 21.55 -6.72
CA TYR A 175 -20.36 21.66 -5.71
C TYR A 175 -19.62 23.02 -5.85
N PRO A 176 -19.38 23.75 -4.75
CA PRO A 176 -18.69 25.04 -4.80
C PRO A 176 -17.23 24.89 -5.25
N LEU A 177 -16.74 25.86 -6.05
CA LEU A 177 -15.33 25.94 -6.42
C LEU A 177 -14.55 26.56 -5.25
N ASN A 178 -13.85 25.75 -4.46
CA ASN A 178 -12.80 26.25 -3.59
C ASN A 178 -11.43 26.07 -4.26
N LYS A 179 -10.65 27.15 -4.35
CA LYS A 179 -9.28 27.14 -4.94
C LYS A 179 -8.24 26.36 -4.10
N GLN A 180 -8.63 25.80 -2.96
CA GLN A 180 -7.72 25.21 -1.96
C GLN A 180 -8.02 23.75 -1.58
N GLN A 181 -8.96 23.05 -2.24
CA GLN A 181 -9.12 21.61 -2.07
C GLN A 181 -8.62 20.88 -3.31
N ASP A 182 -7.41 20.34 -3.24
CA ASP A 182 -6.84 19.37 -4.21
C ASP A 182 -7.62 18.04 -4.28
N MET A 183 -8.71 17.92 -3.52
CA MET A 183 -9.51 16.72 -3.37
C MET A 183 -10.74 16.79 -4.27
N ASP A 184 -10.73 16.01 -5.33
CA ASP A 184 -11.93 15.73 -6.11
C ASP A 184 -12.87 14.87 -5.25
N ILE A 185 -13.91 15.47 -4.66
CA ILE A 185 -14.87 14.74 -3.81
C ILE A 185 -15.66 13.67 -4.57
N PHE A 186 -15.65 13.75 -5.91
CA PHE A 186 -16.30 12.79 -6.80
C PHE A 186 -15.29 11.77 -7.36
N TYR A 187 -14.06 11.73 -6.82
CA TYR A 187 -13.08 10.73 -7.20
C TYR A 187 -13.60 9.32 -6.89
N ASN A 188 -13.68 8.48 -7.92
CA ASN A 188 -14.10 7.09 -7.80
C ASN A 188 -12.92 6.15 -8.08
N ILE A 189 -12.71 5.17 -7.22
CA ILE A 189 -11.68 4.13 -7.36
C ILE A 189 -12.24 2.92 -8.11
N ASN A 190 -11.92 2.83 -9.40
CA ASN A 190 -12.40 1.77 -10.28
C ASN A 190 -11.39 0.64 -10.48
N ASN A 191 -10.10 0.88 -10.24
CA ASN A 191 -9.01 -0.08 -10.47
C ASN A 191 -7.83 0.13 -9.50
N LYS A 192 -6.89 -0.84 -9.49
CA LYS A 192 -5.69 -0.80 -8.62
C LYS A 192 -4.80 0.43 -8.85
N LYS A 193 -4.72 0.91 -10.09
CA LYS A 193 -3.91 2.08 -10.42
C LYS A 193 -4.52 3.33 -9.79
N GLU A 194 -5.83 3.53 -9.92
CA GLU A 194 -6.56 4.64 -9.28
C GLU A 194 -6.48 4.59 -7.75
N LEU A 195 -6.60 3.40 -7.14
CA LEU A 195 -6.40 3.23 -5.69
C LEU A 195 -5.02 3.73 -5.27
N ARG A 196 -4.00 3.37 -6.05
CA ARG A 196 -2.62 3.76 -5.77
C ARG A 196 -2.40 5.25 -5.97
N ASP A 197 -2.88 5.82 -7.08
CA ASP A 197 -2.82 7.26 -7.34
C ASP A 197 -3.49 8.03 -6.19
N PHE A 198 -4.58 7.50 -5.64
CA PHE A 198 -5.24 8.05 -4.47
C PHE A 198 -4.39 7.94 -3.20
N GLN A 199 -3.84 6.77 -2.90
CA GLN A 199 -2.95 6.55 -1.75
C GLN A 199 -1.69 7.44 -1.81
N GLU A 200 -1.11 7.63 -2.99
CA GLU A 200 0.05 8.52 -3.23
C GLU A 200 -0.27 10.01 -3.05
N ARG A 201 -1.53 10.42 -3.29
CA ARG A 201 -1.99 11.79 -2.96
C ARG A 201 -2.21 11.98 -1.46
N MET A 202 -2.71 10.94 -0.79
CA MET A 202 -3.03 10.98 0.64
C MET A 202 -1.81 10.84 1.55
N ASP A 203 -0.75 10.23 1.06
CA ASP A 203 0.54 10.18 1.74
C ASP A 203 1.67 10.61 0.78
N PRO A 204 2.16 11.86 0.90
CA PRO A 204 3.27 12.36 0.11
C PRO A 204 4.56 11.53 0.24
N ASP A 205 4.77 10.85 1.37
CA ASP A 205 5.93 9.98 1.57
C ASP A 205 5.80 8.70 0.72
N LEU A 206 4.56 8.23 0.50
CA LEU A 206 4.23 7.13 -0.40
C LEU A 206 4.61 7.46 -1.86
N LYS A 207 4.34 8.68 -2.33
CA LYS A 207 4.75 9.16 -3.67
C LYS A 207 6.27 9.14 -3.87
N ARG A 208 7.04 9.38 -2.80
CA ARG A 208 8.51 9.32 -2.83
C ARG A 208 9.02 7.90 -3.02
N TRP A 209 8.43 6.92 -2.32
CA TRP A 209 8.86 5.52 -2.39
C TRP A 209 8.29 4.77 -3.59
N SER A 210 7.09 5.14 -4.05
CA SER A 210 6.36 4.43 -5.09
C SER A 210 6.83 4.77 -6.51
N SER A 211 7.68 5.78 -6.69
CA SER A 211 8.21 6.11 -8.02
C SER A 211 9.06 4.96 -8.57
N LEU A 212 8.51 4.24 -9.54
CA LEU A 212 9.17 3.11 -10.20
C LEU A 212 10.22 3.54 -11.23
N THR A 213 10.34 4.82 -11.57
CA THR A 213 11.31 5.29 -12.58
C THR A 213 12.39 6.16 -12.00
N TYR A 214 12.21 6.68 -10.78
CA TYR A 214 13.25 7.44 -10.11
C TYR A 214 14.45 6.53 -9.80
N GLN A 215 15.65 6.93 -10.23
CA GLN A 215 16.91 6.18 -10.11
C GLN A 215 16.87 4.79 -10.76
N ALA A 216 16.04 4.62 -11.80
CA ALA A 216 16.03 3.42 -12.62
C ALA A 216 17.04 3.54 -13.76
N GLU A 217 17.83 2.49 -13.95
CA GLU A 217 18.84 2.36 -15.00
C GLU A 217 18.31 1.57 -16.19
N GLY A 218 17.08 1.06 -16.09
CA GLY A 218 16.44 0.28 -17.14
C GLY A 218 14.94 0.09 -16.87
N PRO A 219 14.22 -0.63 -17.74
CA PRO A 219 12.81 -0.91 -17.53
C PRO A 219 12.62 -1.76 -16.27
N ILE A 220 11.90 -1.26 -15.25
CA ILE A 220 11.62 -2.03 -14.02
C ILE A 220 10.55 -3.10 -14.24
N LEU A 221 9.71 -2.92 -15.24
CA LEU A 221 8.61 -3.80 -15.59
C LEU A 221 8.68 -4.16 -17.06
N CYS A 222 8.18 -5.35 -17.37
CA CYS A 222 7.94 -5.76 -18.74
C CYS A 222 6.63 -6.54 -18.84
N GLU A 223 6.00 -6.50 -20.01
CA GLU A 223 4.77 -7.25 -20.25
C GLU A 223 5.11 -8.62 -20.86
N ARG A 224 4.37 -9.65 -20.42
CA ARG A 224 4.47 -11.01 -20.97
C ARG A 224 3.09 -11.55 -21.28
N GLU A 225 2.97 -12.22 -22.41
CA GLU A 225 1.74 -12.95 -22.73
C GLU A 225 1.62 -14.15 -21.77
N ILE A 226 0.44 -14.29 -21.15
CA ILE A 226 0.12 -15.40 -20.26
C ILE A 226 -1.24 -16.01 -20.63
N ILE A 227 -1.48 -17.21 -20.13
CA ILE A 227 -2.81 -17.84 -20.11
C ILE A 227 -3.30 -17.84 -18.66
N ARG A 228 -4.36 -17.08 -18.38
CA ARG A 228 -4.98 -17.01 -17.05
C ARG A 228 -6.21 -17.91 -16.96
N TYR A 229 -6.20 -18.82 -15.99
CA TYR A 229 -7.35 -19.65 -15.65
C TYR A 229 -8.18 -18.98 -14.55
N LYS A 230 -9.47 -18.75 -14.81
CA LYS A 230 -10.44 -18.26 -13.81
C LYS A 230 -11.79 -18.93 -14.03
N ASN A 231 -12.33 -19.55 -12.98
CA ASN A 231 -13.61 -20.30 -13.03
C ASN A 231 -13.63 -21.29 -14.21
N GLU A 232 -12.59 -22.13 -14.32
CA GLU A 232 -12.43 -23.16 -15.37
C GLU A 232 -12.28 -22.62 -16.81
N ARG A 233 -12.23 -21.30 -17.00
CA ARG A 233 -11.99 -20.68 -18.31
C ARG A 233 -10.56 -20.17 -18.43
N ALA A 234 -9.93 -20.46 -19.57
CA ALA A 234 -8.64 -19.91 -19.96
C ALA A 234 -8.82 -18.62 -20.77
N THR A 235 -7.99 -17.61 -20.52
CA THR A 235 -7.96 -16.36 -21.29
C THR A 235 -6.51 -15.94 -21.51
N THR A 236 -6.14 -15.62 -22.73
CA THR A 236 -4.82 -15.06 -23.06
C THR A 236 -4.84 -13.55 -22.84
N LEU A 237 -3.84 -13.02 -22.13
CA LEU A 237 -3.67 -11.58 -21.90
C LEU A 237 -2.20 -11.23 -21.64
N MET A 238 -1.87 -9.94 -21.71
CA MET A 238 -0.56 -9.42 -21.28
C MET A 238 -0.59 -9.16 -19.77
N ASP A 239 0.37 -9.73 -19.04
CA ASP A 239 0.56 -9.50 -17.60
C ASP A 239 1.85 -8.72 -17.37
N GLU A 240 1.83 -7.87 -16.34
CA GLU A 240 3.02 -7.14 -15.93
C GLU A 240 3.89 -8.00 -15.02
N VAL A 241 5.15 -8.19 -15.40
CA VAL A 241 6.14 -8.90 -14.60
C VAL A 241 7.31 -7.98 -14.27
N VAL A 242 7.95 -8.25 -13.14
CA VAL A 242 9.17 -7.55 -12.73
C VAL A 242 10.31 -7.88 -13.69
N THR A 243 11.08 -6.86 -14.07
CA THR A 243 12.33 -7.07 -14.82
C THR A 243 13.42 -7.57 -13.89
N GLU A 244 14.01 -8.69 -14.24
CA GLU A 244 15.26 -9.18 -13.67
C GLU A 244 16.44 -8.67 -14.51
N THR A 245 17.38 -8.01 -13.86
CA THR A 245 18.58 -7.44 -14.44
C THR A 245 19.80 -8.18 -13.94
N THR A 246 20.71 -8.52 -14.87
CA THR A 246 22.03 -9.02 -14.51
C THR A 246 22.99 -7.86 -14.29
N LEU A 247 23.81 -7.92 -13.25
CA LEU A 247 24.81 -6.90 -12.95
C LEU A 247 26.15 -7.58 -12.74
N ASP A 248 27.11 -7.30 -13.61
CA ASP A 248 28.50 -7.72 -13.46
C ASP A 248 29.27 -6.68 -12.65
N LEU A 249 29.75 -7.08 -11.47
CA LEU A 249 30.51 -6.22 -10.57
C LEU A 249 32.01 -6.45 -10.76
N ILE A 250 32.70 -5.40 -11.17
CA ILE A 250 34.15 -5.37 -11.37
C ILE A 250 34.74 -4.43 -10.31
N ILE A 251 35.68 -4.94 -9.51
CA ILE A 251 36.32 -4.17 -8.44
C ILE A 251 37.82 -4.11 -8.71
N ASN A 252 38.38 -2.89 -8.82
CA ASN A 252 39.80 -2.67 -9.14
C ASN A 252 40.26 -3.45 -10.39
N GLY A 253 39.40 -3.55 -11.41
CA GLY A 253 39.67 -4.30 -12.64
C GLY A 253 39.50 -5.83 -12.55
N ILE A 254 39.10 -6.36 -11.39
CA ILE A 254 38.86 -7.79 -11.18
C ILE A 254 37.35 -8.06 -11.27
N ASN A 255 36.94 -8.98 -12.15
CA ASN A 255 35.57 -9.51 -12.17
C ASN A 255 35.29 -10.18 -10.82
N TYR A 256 34.47 -9.52 -10.01
CA TYR A 256 34.25 -9.90 -8.62
C TYR A 256 33.12 -10.90 -8.50
N GLU A 257 31.92 -10.53 -8.96
CA GLU A 257 30.73 -11.41 -8.95
C GLU A 257 29.65 -10.92 -9.93
N ARG A 258 28.58 -11.72 -10.08
CA ARG A 258 27.36 -11.35 -10.80
C ARG A 258 26.15 -11.36 -9.87
N LEU A 259 25.40 -10.26 -9.87
CA LEU A 259 24.14 -10.11 -9.13
C LEU A 259 22.93 -10.18 -10.06
N TYR A 260 21.80 -10.64 -9.52
CA TYR A 260 20.49 -10.60 -10.18
C TYR A 260 19.60 -9.70 -9.34
N CYS A 261 19.21 -8.55 -9.91
CA CYS A 261 18.57 -7.48 -9.15
C CYS A 261 17.53 -6.74 -10.01
N THR A 262 16.80 -5.81 -9.41
CA THR A 262 16.03 -4.82 -10.19
C THR A 262 16.96 -3.70 -10.68
N PRO A 263 16.75 -3.15 -11.90
CA PRO A 263 17.58 -2.09 -12.48
C PRO A 263 17.28 -0.72 -11.85
N LYS A 264 17.32 -0.63 -10.52
CA LYS A 264 17.01 0.57 -9.75
C LYS A 264 17.83 0.62 -8.48
N ASP A 265 18.21 1.81 -8.05
CA ASP A 265 19.00 2.03 -6.84
C ASP A 265 20.32 1.25 -6.90
N ILE A 266 20.98 1.23 -8.07
CA ILE A 266 22.18 0.42 -8.29
C ILE A 266 23.35 0.92 -7.46
N TYR A 267 23.62 2.22 -7.42
CA TYR A 267 24.69 2.75 -6.57
C TYR A 267 24.48 2.40 -5.07
N PRO A 268 23.28 2.61 -4.46
CA PRO A 268 22.97 2.09 -3.14
C PRO A 268 23.15 0.57 -2.98
N LEU A 269 22.77 -0.24 -3.97
CA LEU A 269 23.00 -1.69 -3.95
C LEU A 269 24.49 -1.99 -3.79
N ILE A 270 25.33 -1.34 -4.59
CA ILE A 270 26.77 -1.57 -4.62
C ILE A 270 27.42 -1.13 -3.30
N VAL A 271 27.14 0.09 -2.83
CA VAL A 271 27.67 0.58 -1.54
C VAL A 271 27.29 -0.37 -0.40
N GLY A 272 26.02 -0.75 -0.32
CA GLY A 272 25.54 -1.65 0.73
C GLY A 272 26.12 -3.05 0.64
N HIS A 273 26.24 -3.59 -0.59
CA HIS A 273 26.83 -4.90 -0.81
C HIS A 273 28.30 -4.91 -0.38
N LEU A 274 29.11 -3.96 -0.86
CA LEU A 274 30.52 -3.84 -0.49
C LEU A 274 30.70 -3.70 1.02
N PHE A 275 29.88 -2.88 1.68
CA PHE A 275 29.93 -2.68 3.12
C PHE A 275 29.61 -3.98 3.88
N VAL A 276 28.53 -4.65 3.50
CA VAL A 276 28.10 -5.90 4.16
C VAL A 276 29.10 -7.03 3.92
N GLN A 277 29.81 -7.08 2.79
CA GLN A 277 30.92 -8.01 2.59
C GLN A 277 32.19 -7.60 3.35
N GLY A 278 32.28 -6.37 3.84
CA GLY A 278 33.51 -5.83 4.46
C GLY A 278 34.56 -5.37 3.45
N LEU A 279 34.16 -5.16 2.20
CA LEU A 279 35.00 -4.54 1.18
C LEU A 279 35.09 -3.02 1.32
N ILE A 280 34.26 -2.40 2.14
CA ILE A 280 34.42 -1.01 2.59
C ILE A 280 33.91 -0.87 4.02
N ASP A 281 34.39 0.13 4.76
CA ASP A 281 33.81 0.54 6.05
C ASP A 281 32.95 1.82 5.91
N GLY A 282 33.02 2.50 4.76
CA GLY A 282 32.21 3.66 4.41
C GLY A 282 32.20 3.91 2.90
N GLU A 283 31.26 4.73 2.42
CA GLU A 283 31.15 5.09 1.00
C GLU A 283 32.37 5.89 0.49
N ASP A 284 33.06 6.61 1.39
CA ASP A 284 34.28 7.37 1.15
C ASP A 284 35.49 6.50 0.76
N GLU A 285 35.41 5.17 0.94
CA GLU A 285 36.42 4.24 0.44
C GLU A 285 36.31 3.93 -1.07
N ILE A 286 35.25 4.41 -1.73
CA ILE A 286 35.05 4.29 -3.17
C ILE A 286 35.72 5.49 -3.86
N LYS A 287 36.76 5.23 -4.65
CA LYS A 287 37.47 6.23 -5.46
C LYS A 287 36.68 6.64 -6.70
N ASP A 288 36.13 5.64 -7.39
CA ASP A 288 35.45 5.83 -8.66
C ASP A 288 34.35 4.78 -8.82
N TYR A 289 33.28 5.16 -9.50
CA TYR A 289 32.12 4.33 -9.80
C TYR A 289 31.66 4.61 -11.23
N ASN A 290 31.64 3.58 -12.06
CA ASN A 290 31.10 3.65 -13.40
C ASN A 290 30.00 2.60 -13.56
N LEU A 291 28.86 3.04 -14.09
CA LEU A 291 27.75 2.19 -14.48
C LEU A 291 27.57 2.28 -15.99
N SER A 292 27.52 1.13 -16.65
CA SER A 292 27.21 1.04 -18.07
C SER A 292 26.30 -0.15 -18.38
N HIS A 293 25.73 -0.15 -19.59
CA HIS A 293 24.97 -1.27 -20.11
C HIS A 293 25.89 -2.20 -20.91
N GLN A 294 25.59 -3.49 -20.88
CA GLN A 294 26.19 -4.43 -21.83
C GLN A 294 25.67 -4.14 -23.24
N ASP A 295 26.55 -4.33 -24.23
CA ASP A 295 26.26 -4.04 -25.63
C ASP A 295 24.94 -4.69 -26.09
N GLY A 296 24.02 -3.85 -26.55
CA GLY A 296 22.74 -4.28 -27.12
C GLY A 296 21.66 -4.69 -26.10
N LYS A 297 21.88 -4.54 -24.78
CA LYS A 297 20.91 -4.93 -23.75
C LYS A 297 20.74 -3.91 -22.64
N LEU A 298 19.56 -3.27 -22.59
CA LEU A 298 19.19 -2.28 -21.56
C LEU A 298 19.03 -2.87 -20.15
N THR A 299 18.95 -4.18 -20.00
CA THR A 299 18.72 -4.85 -18.70
C THR A 299 19.95 -5.56 -18.15
N ASP A 300 21.07 -5.57 -18.88
CA ASP A 300 22.32 -6.17 -18.43
C ASP A 300 23.30 -5.03 -18.14
N LEU A 301 23.75 -4.94 -16.89
CA LEU A 301 24.56 -3.85 -16.36
C LEU A 301 25.99 -4.32 -16.09
N ILE A 302 26.94 -3.40 -16.26
CA ILE A 302 28.32 -3.53 -15.78
C ILE A 302 28.55 -2.39 -14.79
N VAL A 303 29.03 -2.75 -13.61
CA VAL A 303 29.47 -1.80 -12.61
C VAL A 303 30.96 -1.98 -12.39
N GLU A 304 31.72 -0.91 -12.63
CA GLU A 304 33.15 -0.84 -12.31
C GLU A 304 33.36 0.06 -11.10
N VAL A 305 33.96 -0.49 -10.04
CA VAL A 305 34.28 0.22 -8.80
C VAL A 305 35.78 0.22 -8.58
N SER A 306 36.35 1.38 -8.29
CA SER A 306 37.72 1.49 -7.79
C SER A 306 37.70 1.79 -6.29
N LEU A 307 38.42 0.99 -5.50
CA LEU A 307 38.53 1.15 -4.05
C LEU A 307 39.91 1.68 -3.64
N PHE A 308 40.00 2.26 -2.44
CA PHE A 308 41.30 2.62 -1.84
C PHE A 308 42.16 1.42 -1.49
N LYS A 309 41.54 0.31 -1.07
CA LYS A 309 42.24 -0.90 -0.67
C LYS A 309 42.38 -1.91 -1.82
N GLU A 310 43.39 -2.76 -1.71
CA GLU A 310 43.52 -3.93 -2.58
C GLU A 310 42.47 -4.98 -2.19
N VAL A 311 41.99 -5.70 -3.20
CA VAL A 311 41.02 -6.79 -3.03
C VAL A 311 41.66 -8.05 -3.58
N GLU A 312 41.87 -9.06 -2.72
CA GLU A 312 42.37 -10.36 -3.16
C GLU A 312 41.25 -11.15 -3.85
N LYS A 313 41.60 -11.82 -4.97
CA LYS A 313 40.79 -12.73 -5.82
C LYS A 313 39.26 -12.64 -5.70
N GLY A 314 38.63 -12.17 -6.79
CA GLY A 314 37.19 -12.32 -7.01
C GLY A 314 36.75 -13.78 -6.88
N HIS A 315 35.55 -13.99 -6.33
CA HIS A 315 34.90 -15.28 -6.34
C HIS A 315 33.95 -15.29 -7.54
N PRO A 316 34.30 -15.88 -8.70
CA PRO A 316 33.38 -16.00 -9.85
C PRO A 316 32.17 -16.91 -9.56
N ILE A 317 31.85 -17.14 -8.28
CA ILE A 317 30.70 -17.88 -7.81
C ILE A 317 29.50 -16.96 -7.93
N VAL A 318 28.59 -17.32 -8.83
CA VAL A 318 27.23 -16.78 -8.90
C VAL A 318 26.56 -17.01 -7.54
N THR A 319 26.46 -15.98 -6.70
CA THR A 319 25.69 -16.07 -5.46
C THR A 319 24.55 -15.05 -5.49
N SER A 320 23.33 -15.56 -5.67
CA SER A 320 22.10 -14.83 -5.34
C SER A 320 21.94 -14.60 -3.82
N SER A 321 22.90 -15.08 -3.01
CA SER A 321 22.79 -15.19 -1.57
C SER A 321 23.73 -14.29 -0.76
N GLY A 322 24.72 -13.63 -1.35
CA GLY A 322 25.60 -12.70 -0.63
C GLY A 322 26.08 -13.26 0.71
N LEU A 323 26.47 -14.54 0.70
CA LEU A 323 26.84 -15.28 1.91
C LEU A 323 28.13 -14.68 2.47
N VAL A 324 28.01 -13.94 3.56
CA VAL A 324 29.16 -13.45 4.31
C VAL A 324 29.91 -14.64 4.92
N PRO A 325 31.18 -14.89 4.55
CA PRO A 325 31.99 -15.95 5.14
C PRO A 325 32.06 -15.83 6.67
N GLN A 326 31.97 -16.95 7.38
CA GLN A 326 31.90 -16.95 8.85
C GLN A 326 33.14 -16.33 9.52
N ALA A 327 34.32 -16.47 8.92
CA ALA A 327 35.57 -15.90 9.43
C ALA A 327 35.61 -14.36 9.34
N GLU A 328 35.05 -13.78 8.27
CA GLU A 328 34.93 -12.32 8.11
C GLU A 328 33.82 -11.72 8.99
N MET A 329 32.88 -12.56 9.44
CA MET A 329 31.82 -12.14 10.37
C MET A 329 32.37 -11.82 11.76
N GLU A 330 33.29 -12.63 12.30
CA GLU A 330 33.75 -12.48 13.68
C GLU A 330 34.64 -11.25 13.88
N SER A 331 35.38 -10.81 12.85
CA SER A 331 36.26 -9.63 12.94
C SER A 331 35.53 -8.29 12.89
N ARG A 332 34.29 -8.25 12.38
CA ARG A 332 33.54 -7.01 12.10
C ARG A 332 32.09 -7.01 12.59
N SER A 333 31.68 -8.04 13.33
CA SER A 333 30.35 -8.07 13.95
C SER A 333 30.35 -7.19 15.21
N SER A 334 29.45 -6.20 15.26
CA SER A 334 29.31 -5.31 16.41
C SER A 334 28.20 -5.81 17.33
N TYR A 335 28.50 -5.83 18.63
CA TYR A 335 27.47 -5.85 19.65
C TYR A 335 26.65 -4.56 19.51
N LYS A 336 25.32 -4.66 19.46
CA LYS A 336 24.46 -3.48 19.29
C LYS A 336 24.52 -2.62 20.53
N GLU A 337 24.72 -1.32 20.32
CA GLU A 337 24.72 -0.32 21.39
C GLU A 337 23.38 -0.32 22.13
N ASP A 338 23.43 -0.01 23.43
CA ASP A 338 22.26 0.11 24.30
C ASP A 338 21.67 1.53 24.14
N VAL A 339 21.16 1.82 22.95
CA VAL A 339 20.47 3.08 22.63
C VAL A 339 19.05 3.06 23.19
N ASP A 340 18.61 4.11 23.89
CA ASP A 340 17.22 4.24 24.37
C ASP A 340 16.26 4.43 23.19
N ILE A 341 15.65 3.34 22.74
CA ILE A 341 14.65 3.34 21.67
C ILE A 341 13.31 2.85 22.22
N VAL A 342 12.28 3.70 22.06
CA VAL A 342 10.90 3.37 22.41
C VAL A 342 10.17 2.84 21.20
N ILE A 343 9.75 1.58 21.26
CA ILE A 343 8.99 0.90 20.22
C ILE A 343 7.52 0.93 20.64
N ASP A 344 6.76 1.85 20.09
CA ASP A 344 5.30 1.87 20.20
C ASP A 344 4.72 0.69 19.42
N SER A 345 4.13 -0.27 20.14
CA SER A 345 3.60 -1.51 19.57
C SER A 345 2.49 -1.26 18.55
N ARG A 346 1.63 -0.27 18.79
CA ARG A 346 0.53 0.10 17.91
C ARG A 346 1.05 0.72 16.63
N LYS A 347 1.98 1.68 16.72
CA LYS A 347 2.62 2.27 15.54
C LYS A 347 3.36 1.24 14.72
N LEU A 348 4.07 0.30 15.36
CA LEU A 348 4.77 -0.77 14.64
C LEU A 348 3.80 -1.68 13.86
N GLN A 349 2.64 -1.98 14.44
CA GLN A 349 1.58 -2.73 13.78
C GLN A 349 0.98 -1.96 12.60
N GLU A 350 0.72 -0.66 12.76
CA GLU A 350 0.26 0.23 11.69
C GLU A 350 1.28 0.32 10.55
N LEU A 351 2.56 0.50 10.86
CA LEU A 351 3.65 0.47 9.88
C LEU A 351 3.71 -0.86 9.15
N SER A 352 3.61 -1.97 9.88
CA SER A 352 3.60 -3.30 9.29
C SER A 352 2.40 -3.44 8.34
N ALA A 353 1.19 -3.06 8.74
CA ALA A 353 0.02 -3.13 7.88
C ALA A 353 0.27 -2.45 6.53
N ARG A 354 0.83 -1.23 6.55
CA ARG A 354 1.11 -0.41 5.36
C ARG A 354 2.33 -0.86 4.55
N PHE A 355 3.23 -1.66 5.14
CA PHE A 355 4.52 -2.05 4.53
C PHE A 355 4.39 -2.73 3.15
N GLN A 356 3.29 -3.45 2.90
CA GLN A 356 3.07 -4.13 1.63
C GLN A 356 2.44 -3.20 0.60
N ASP A 357 1.58 -2.27 1.03
CA ASP A 357 0.92 -1.31 0.14
C ASP A 357 1.92 -0.30 -0.45
N ILE A 358 2.95 0.06 0.32
CA ILE A 358 4.04 0.92 -0.16
C ILE A 358 4.99 0.21 -1.14
N SER A 359 4.92 -1.11 -1.25
CA SER A 359 5.76 -1.94 -2.11
C SER A 359 5.23 -1.90 -3.55
N ALA A 360 5.53 -0.80 -4.24
CA ALA A 360 5.08 -0.50 -5.57
C ALA A 360 5.26 -1.63 -6.59
N LEU A 361 6.41 -2.31 -6.54
CA LEU A 361 6.74 -3.40 -7.45
C LEU A 361 6.00 -4.68 -7.08
N PHE A 362 5.92 -4.98 -5.78
CA PHE A 362 5.19 -6.16 -5.27
C PHE A 362 3.70 -6.05 -5.55
N VAL A 363 3.09 -4.88 -5.35
CA VAL A 363 1.65 -4.67 -5.59
C VAL A 363 1.28 -4.94 -7.05
N ARG A 364 2.18 -4.63 -8.00
CA ARG A 364 1.96 -4.83 -9.44
C ARG A 364 2.26 -6.24 -9.90
N THR A 365 3.32 -6.85 -9.39
CA THR A 365 3.87 -8.09 -9.96
C THR A 365 3.85 -9.29 -9.02
N GLY A 366 3.76 -9.05 -7.71
CA GLY A 366 3.97 -10.05 -6.65
C GLY A 366 5.40 -10.60 -6.57
N GLY A 367 6.31 -10.12 -7.42
CA GLY A 367 7.62 -10.73 -7.67
C GLY A 367 8.81 -10.05 -7.00
N SER A 368 8.59 -9.20 -5.98
CA SER A 368 9.67 -8.49 -5.29
C SER A 368 9.65 -8.68 -3.77
N HIS A 369 10.78 -8.36 -3.16
CA HIS A 369 10.96 -8.18 -1.75
C HIS A 369 11.18 -6.71 -1.43
N ALA A 370 10.62 -6.29 -0.31
CA ALA A 370 10.78 -4.96 0.26
C ALA A 370 11.53 -4.98 1.58
N THR A 371 12.25 -3.88 1.85
CA THR A 371 12.84 -3.53 3.14
C THR A 371 12.60 -2.05 3.44
N ALA A 372 12.38 -1.71 4.71
CA ALA A 372 12.22 -0.33 5.18
C ALA A 372 13.17 -0.04 6.33
N LEU A 373 13.73 1.17 6.31
CA LEU A 373 14.49 1.74 7.42
C LEU A 373 13.53 2.59 8.25
N ILE A 374 13.48 2.33 9.54
CA ILE A 374 12.59 2.98 10.50
C ILE A 374 13.42 3.78 11.49
N HIS A 375 13.04 5.03 11.70
CA HIS A 375 13.63 5.90 12.71
C HIS A 375 12.50 6.72 13.35
N ASP A 376 12.51 6.84 14.68
CA ASP A 376 11.46 7.51 15.46
C ASP A 376 10.02 7.08 15.09
N GLY A 377 9.82 5.76 14.92
CA GLY A 377 8.53 5.19 14.58
C GLY A 377 8.00 5.55 13.19
N LYS A 378 8.85 6.03 12.27
CA LYS A 378 8.50 6.36 10.88
C LYS A 378 9.42 5.66 9.90
N ILE A 379 8.90 5.30 8.74
CA ILE A 379 9.73 4.85 7.63
C ILE A 379 10.48 6.07 7.07
N VAL A 380 11.80 5.99 7.04
CA VAL A 380 12.67 7.07 6.53
C VAL A 380 13.34 6.71 5.20
N ASP A 381 13.39 5.42 4.87
CA ASP A 381 13.81 4.92 3.55
C ASP A 381 13.15 3.56 3.26
N PHE A 382 12.99 3.24 1.97
CA PHE A 382 12.31 2.04 1.49
C PHE A 382 12.95 1.56 0.19
N LYS A 383 13.27 0.27 0.12
CA LYS A 383 13.92 -0.35 -1.05
C LYS A 383 13.28 -1.66 -1.44
N GLU A 384 13.13 -1.85 -2.75
CA GLU A 384 12.61 -3.06 -3.37
C GLU A 384 13.64 -3.71 -4.30
N ASP A 385 13.63 -5.04 -4.34
CA ASP A 385 14.40 -5.82 -5.30
C ASP A 385 13.75 -7.20 -5.48
N ILE A 386 14.04 -7.90 -6.57
CA ILE A 386 13.62 -9.31 -6.73
C ILE A 386 14.26 -10.21 -5.67
N GLY A 387 15.47 -9.86 -5.22
CA GLY A 387 16.21 -10.56 -4.18
C GLY A 387 16.08 -9.86 -2.83
N ARG A 388 15.68 -10.59 -1.78
CA ARG A 388 15.61 -10.04 -0.41
C ARG A 388 16.95 -9.50 0.11
N HIS A 389 18.07 -10.10 -0.32
CA HIS A 389 19.42 -9.67 0.08
C HIS A 389 19.75 -8.32 -0.54
N ASN A 390 19.49 -8.16 -1.84
CA ASN A 390 19.72 -6.93 -2.57
C ASN A 390 18.83 -5.79 -2.06
N ALA A 391 17.56 -6.09 -1.74
CA ALA A 391 16.66 -5.10 -1.16
C ALA A 391 17.23 -4.53 0.14
N LEU A 392 17.78 -5.40 1.00
CA LEU A 392 18.44 -4.98 2.24
C LEU A 392 19.75 -4.24 1.97
N ASP A 393 20.58 -4.72 1.05
CA ASP A 393 21.84 -4.06 0.69
C ASP A 393 21.59 -2.65 0.17
N LYS A 394 20.61 -2.45 -0.72
CA LYS A 394 20.17 -1.13 -1.17
C LYS A 394 19.80 -0.22 -0.02
N LEU A 395 19.07 -0.74 0.97
CA LEU A 395 18.63 0.04 2.13
C LEU A 395 19.82 0.47 3.01
N ILE A 396 20.74 -0.46 3.27
CA ILE A 396 21.95 -0.21 4.05
C ILE A 396 22.83 0.81 3.32
N GLY A 397 23.12 0.57 2.03
CA GLY A 397 23.94 1.46 1.22
C GLY A 397 23.34 2.86 1.12
N LYS A 398 22.02 2.97 0.99
CA LYS A 398 21.35 4.29 1.01
C LYS A 398 21.51 5.00 2.35
N GLY A 399 21.45 4.28 3.46
CA GLY A 399 21.73 4.83 4.79
C GLY A 399 23.16 5.36 4.94
N LEU A 400 24.13 4.64 4.39
CA LEU A 400 25.54 5.04 4.37
C LEU A 400 25.78 6.28 3.49
N ILE A 401 25.24 6.29 2.27
CA ILE A 401 25.31 7.44 1.34
C ILE A 401 24.72 8.70 1.98
N ASP A 402 23.58 8.57 2.65
CA ASP A 402 22.94 9.69 3.35
C ASP A 402 23.64 10.08 4.66
N LYS A 403 24.71 9.36 5.06
CA LYS A 403 25.43 9.53 6.33
C LYS A 403 24.49 9.52 7.54
N ARG A 404 23.47 8.64 7.50
CA ARG A 404 22.50 8.51 8.59
C ARG A 404 23.13 7.82 9.78
N ASP A 405 22.73 8.26 10.97
CA ASP A 405 23.02 7.51 12.19
C ASP A 405 22.16 6.24 12.24
N LEU A 406 22.74 5.15 11.74
CA LEU A 406 22.09 3.84 11.70
C LEU A 406 21.90 3.23 13.09
N SER A 407 22.59 3.69 14.14
CA SER A 407 22.43 3.16 15.51
C SER A 407 21.03 3.45 16.07
N GLN A 408 20.40 4.53 15.61
CA GLN A 408 19.05 4.96 15.97
C GLN A 408 17.97 4.33 15.08
N CYS A 409 18.34 3.39 14.21
CA CYS A 409 17.44 2.86 13.19
C CYS A 409 17.08 1.39 13.44
N LEU A 410 15.90 1.02 12.96
CA LEU A 410 15.35 -0.32 12.97
C LEU A 410 15.03 -0.71 11.52
N VAL A 411 15.07 -1.99 11.18
CA VAL A 411 14.76 -2.46 9.82
C VAL A 411 13.54 -3.36 9.83
N MET A 412 12.63 -3.16 8.88
CA MET A 412 11.52 -4.07 8.60
C MET A 412 11.73 -4.80 7.27
N LEU A 413 11.54 -6.11 7.27
CA LEU A 413 11.63 -6.98 6.09
C LEU A 413 10.25 -7.51 5.68
N SER A 414 10.02 -7.62 4.36
CA SER A 414 8.91 -8.40 3.79
C SER A 414 9.04 -9.91 4.05
N GLY A 415 10.29 -10.41 4.05
CA GLY A 415 10.63 -11.82 4.10
C GLY A 415 10.93 -12.37 5.49
N ARG A 416 11.26 -13.67 5.55
CA ARG A 416 11.71 -14.36 6.78
C ARG A 416 13.02 -13.78 7.29
N MET A 417 13.17 -13.69 8.62
CA MET A 417 14.41 -13.28 9.27
C MET A 417 15.35 -14.49 9.40
N ALA A 418 15.92 -14.92 8.28
CA ALA A 418 16.88 -16.02 8.26
C ALA A 418 18.27 -15.57 8.74
N SER A 419 19.15 -16.54 9.02
CA SER A 419 20.46 -16.27 9.63
C SER A 419 21.33 -15.33 8.77
N GLU A 420 21.29 -15.46 7.45
CA GLU A 420 22.05 -14.63 6.51
C GLU A 420 21.56 -13.17 6.52
N MET A 421 20.25 -12.94 6.51
CA MET A 421 19.67 -11.59 6.64
C MET A 421 20.05 -10.95 7.98
N THR A 422 20.01 -11.74 9.05
CA THR A 422 20.36 -11.29 10.39
C THR A 422 21.84 -10.90 10.48
N ARG A 423 22.73 -11.67 9.83
CA ARG A 423 24.17 -11.35 9.76
C ARG A 423 24.44 -10.03 9.06
N LYS A 424 23.71 -9.70 7.98
CA LYS A 424 23.84 -8.40 7.30
C LYS A 424 23.54 -7.25 8.25
N ILE A 425 22.46 -7.34 9.02
CA ILE A 425 22.10 -6.35 10.04
C ILE A 425 23.13 -6.29 11.18
N ILE A 426 23.68 -7.44 11.59
CA ILE A 426 24.70 -7.46 12.65
C ILE A 426 25.97 -6.69 12.27
N ARG A 427 26.28 -6.55 10.97
CA ARG A 427 27.43 -5.79 10.48
C ARG A 427 27.21 -4.28 10.40
N THR A 428 25.97 -3.80 10.54
CA THR A 428 25.66 -2.37 10.56
C THR A 428 25.47 -1.87 11.99
N PRO A 429 25.39 -0.57 12.26
CA PRO A 429 24.99 -0.07 13.59
C PRO A 429 23.51 -0.34 13.95
N ILE A 430 22.68 -0.80 13.01
CA ILE A 430 21.22 -0.98 13.17
C ILE A 430 20.89 -1.91 14.34
N THR A 431 19.96 -1.48 15.20
CA THR A 431 19.69 -2.09 16.51
C THR A 431 18.41 -2.94 16.56
N GLY A 432 17.61 -2.96 15.49
CA GLY A 432 16.41 -3.78 15.41
C GLY A 432 16.14 -4.40 14.03
N LEU A 433 15.59 -5.61 14.03
CA LEU A 433 15.18 -6.38 12.86
C LEU A 433 13.77 -6.93 13.03
N PHE A 434 12.86 -6.47 12.18
CA PHE A 434 11.42 -6.72 12.26
C PHE A 434 10.91 -7.42 10.99
N SER A 435 9.86 -8.23 11.13
CA SER A 435 9.21 -8.85 9.98
C SER A 435 7.76 -9.28 10.24
N LYS A 436 6.96 -9.33 9.16
CA LYS A 436 5.65 -10.01 9.11
C LYS A 436 5.74 -11.53 9.20
N LEU A 437 6.92 -12.10 8.94
CA LEU A 437 7.18 -13.54 8.86
C LEU A 437 8.04 -14.02 10.04
N ALA A 438 8.30 -15.32 10.07
CA ALA A 438 9.04 -15.99 11.13
C ALA A 438 10.56 -15.72 11.08
N PRO A 439 11.24 -15.66 12.23
CA PRO A 439 12.67 -15.94 12.31
C PRO A 439 12.97 -17.45 12.26
N THR A 440 14.25 -17.77 12.09
CA THR A 440 14.83 -19.10 12.26
C THR A 440 15.46 -19.23 13.65
N ASP A 441 15.69 -20.45 14.13
CA ASP A 441 16.43 -20.71 15.38
C ASP A 441 17.79 -20.00 15.42
N ARG A 442 18.59 -20.17 14.35
CA ARG A 442 19.93 -19.57 14.24
C ARG A 442 19.89 -18.04 14.25
N SER A 443 18.85 -17.42 13.69
CA SER A 443 18.73 -15.97 13.73
C SER A 443 18.34 -15.45 15.12
N ILE A 444 17.53 -16.20 15.87
CA ILE A 444 17.23 -15.87 17.27
C ILE A 444 18.51 -15.93 18.12
N ASP A 445 19.33 -16.97 17.94
CA ASP A 445 20.60 -17.11 18.66
C ASP A 445 21.58 -15.97 18.33
N LEU A 446 21.68 -15.60 17.05
CA LEU A 446 22.46 -14.44 16.62
C LEU A 446 21.92 -13.15 17.23
N ALA A 447 20.61 -12.94 17.25
CA ALA A 447 20.00 -11.74 17.82
C ALA A 447 20.34 -11.59 19.31
N LYS A 448 20.26 -12.67 20.08
CA LYS A 448 20.66 -12.70 21.49
C LYS A 448 22.15 -12.43 21.67
N LYS A 449 23.01 -13.12 20.89
CA LYS A 449 24.48 -12.98 20.97
C LYS A 449 24.93 -11.54 20.74
N TYR A 450 24.30 -10.84 19.80
CA TYR A 450 24.71 -9.51 19.37
C TYR A 450 23.81 -8.37 19.88
N ASN A 451 22.88 -8.65 20.82
CA ASN A 451 21.98 -7.64 21.40
C ASN A 451 21.06 -6.94 20.37
N LEU A 452 20.64 -7.65 19.32
CA LEU A 452 19.77 -7.12 18.29
C LEU A 452 18.30 -7.33 18.67
N THR A 453 17.48 -6.27 18.70
CA THR A 453 16.03 -6.46 18.89
C THR A 453 15.45 -7.22 17.70
N MET A 454 14.72 -8.30 17.96
CA MET A 454 14.11 -9.14 16.92
C MET A 454 12.62 -9.36 17.19
N ILE A 455 11.78 -8.86 16.29
CA ILE A 455 10.32 -8.96 16.38
C ILE A 455 9.77 -9.57 15.09
N GLY A 456 9.08 -10.70 15.21
CA GLY A 456 8.47 -11.40 14.08
C GLY A 456 6.96 -11.46 14.18
N PHE A 457 6.32 -11.97 13.13
CA PHE A 457 4.87 -12.17 13.08
C PHE A 457 4.05 -10.91 13.37
N ILE A 458 4.53 -9.73 12.97
CA ILE A 458 3.82 -8.45 13.16
C ILE A 458 2.60 -8.41 12.23
N ARG A 459 1.44 -8.88 12.70
CA ARG A 459 0.21 -9.04 11.90
C ARG A 459 -1.01 -8.62 12.71
N GLY A 460 -1.75 -7.64 12.21
CA GLY A 460 -2.88 -7.06 12.95
C GLY A 460 -2.42 -6.64 14.36
N PRO A 461 -3.14 -7.02 15.43
CA PRO A 461 -2.79 -6.65 16.80
C PRO A 461 -1.72 -7.55 17.44
N ARG A 462 -1.09 -8.47 16.68
CA ARG A 462 -0.16 -9.48 17.24
C ARG A 462 1.27 -9.27 16.75
N MET A 463 2.23 -9.52 17.63
CA MET A 463 3.66 -9.61 17.32
C MET A 463 4.37 -10.50 18.34
N ASN A 464 5.48 -11.13 17.94
CA ASN A 464 6.30 -11.97 18.80
C ASN A 464 7.68 -11.35 18.96
N VAL A 465 8.07 -11.08 20.22
CA VAL A 465 9.41 -10.57 20.56
C VAL A 465 10.32 -11.76 20.87
N TYR A 466 11.36 -11.95 20.06
CA TYR A 466 12.30 -13.07 20.20
C TYR A 466 13.58 -12.68 20.93
N ASN A 467 13.98 -11.42 20.80
CA ASN A 467 15.04 -10.79 21.56
C ASN A 467 14.73 -9.29 21.67
N LEU A 468 15.09 -8.67 22.80
CA LEU A 468 14.99 -7.24 23.01
C LEU A 468 16.38 -6.72 23.39
N ASN A 469 16.88 -5.74 22.63
CA ASN A 469 18.09 -4.99 22.99
C ASN A 469 17.87 -4.33 24.36
N LYS A 470 18.89 -4.28 25.22
CA LYS A 470 18.76 -3.77 26.59
C LYS A 470 18.38 -2.29 26.67
N GLY A 471 18.74 -1.50 25.67
CA GLY A 471 18.31 -0.10 25.54
C GLY A 471 16.89 0.07 25.02
N HIS A 472 16.26 -0.97 24.48
CA HIS A 472 14.95 -0.84 23.85
C HIS A 472 13.82 -1.15 24.86
N ARG A 473 12.71 -0.42 24.73
CA ARG A 473 11.46 -0.70 25.46
C ARG A 473 10.26 -0.70 24.51
N ILE A 474 9.32 -1.59 24.75
CA ILE A 474 8.06 -1.68 24.00
C ILE A 474 6.95 -1.06 24.85
N VAL A 475 6.16 -0.15 24.27
CA VAL A 475 5.05 0.54 24.93
C VAL A 475 3.70 0.28 24.27
#